data_AF-A0A800AFH7-F1
#
_entry.id   AF-A0A800AFH7-F1
#
_cell.length_a   1.000
_cell.length_b   1.000
_cell.length_c   1.000
_cell.angle_alpha   90.00
_cell.angle_beta   90.00
_cell.angle_gamma   90.00
#
_symmetry.space_group_name_H-M   'P 1'
#
loop_
_entity.id
_entity.type
_entity.pdbx_description
1 polymer ?
#
loop_
_entity_poly.entity_id
_entity_poly.type
_entity_poly.pdbx_seq_one_letter_code
_entity_poly.pdbx_strand_id
1 'polypeptide(L)'
;MRIGFEKGDLGELIDNAPDTKRTMDFIIPNKRNPKIIIECSYLVTTSSGQGDKSKTEISIDALIKEHYPKAHFLGFVDGIGWYVRKNDLKRMVAAYEDVFTFHQEELERFKQLLKEVFVK
;
A
#
# COMPACT_ATOMS: atom_id res chain seq x y z
N MET A 1 -2.85 -15.38 -18.01
CA MET A 1 -3.31 -13.98 -17.94
C MET A 1 -2.13 -13.12 -17.53
N ARG A 2 -1.82 -12.02 -18.24
CA ARG A 2 -0.70 -11.12 -17.89
C ARG A 2 -1.29 -9.87 -17.24
N ILE A 3 -1.23 -9.79 -15.91
CA ILE A 3 -1.62 -8.59 -15.17
C ILE A 3 -0.44 -7.62 -15.25
N GLY A 4 -0.67 -6.42 -15.80
CA GLY A 4 0.33 -5.35 -15.82
C GLY A 4 0.45 -4.67 -14.45
N PHE A 5 1.51 -3.91 -14.24
CA PHE A 5 1.62 -2.98 -13.13
C PHE A 5 2.48 -1.79 -13.53
N GLU A 6 2.31 -0.69 -12.83
CA GLU A 6 3.13 0.52 -12.95
C GLU A 6 3.64 0.93 -11.56
N LYS A 7 4.65 1.81 -11.54
CA LYS A 7 5.19 2.42 -10.31
C LYS A 7 5.09 3.94 -10.39
N GLY A 8 5.09 4.60 -9.24
CA GLY A 8 5.19 6.05 -9.14
C GLY A 8 3.90 6.72 -8.68
N ASP A 9 3.76 8.00 -9.01
CA ASP A 9 2.63 8.80 -8.53
C ASP A 9 1.31 8.44 -9.24
N LEU A 10 0.21 8.52 -8.50
CA LEU A 10 -1.16 8.44 -9.00
C LEU A 10 -1.60 9.77 -9.59
N GLY A 11 -2.12 9.77 -10.82
CA GLY A 11 -2.42 10.98 -11.57
C GLY A 11 -3.32 11.98 -10.84
N GLU A 12 -4.44 11.51 -10.27
CA GLU A 12 -5.38 12.36 -9.52
C GLU A 12 -4.73 13.02 -8.30
N LEU A 13 -3.75 12.37 -7.68
CA LEU A 13 -3.07 12.91 -6.51
C LEU A 13 -1.99 13.93 -6.89
N ILE A 14 -1.48 13.91 -8.12
CA ILE A 14 -0.56 14.94 -8.61
C ILE A 14 -1.26 16.29 -8.66
N ASP A 15 -2.49 16.32 -9.16
CA ASP A 15 -3.22 17.56 -9.39
C ASP A 15 -3.96 18.04 -8.13
N ASN A 16 -4.50 17.12 -7.32
CA ASN A 16 -5.34 17.47 -6.18
C ASN A 16 -4.63 17.42 -4.81
N ALA A 17 -3.49 16.74 -4.73
CA ALA A 17 -2.77 16.51 -3.46
C ALA A 17 -1.23 16.58 -3.63
N PRO A 18 -0.66 17.60 -4.32
CA PRO A 18 0.74 17.61 -4.73
C PRO A 18 1.75 17.53 -3.57
N ASP A 19 1.42 18.09 -2.41
CA ASP A 19 2.30 18.15 -1.23
C ASP A 19 2.17 16.92 -0.31
N THR A 20 1.12 16.13 -0.49
CA THR A 20 0.81 14.94 0.34
C THR A 20 0.86 13.64 -0.44
N LYS A 21 0.96 13.71 -1.78
CA LYS A 21 1.09 12.53 -2.63
C LYS A 21 2.37 11.76 -2.34
N ARG A 22 2.29 10.46 -2.61
CA ARG A 22 3.41 9.54 -2.45
C ARG A 22 3.60 8.71 -3.72
N THR A 23 4.85 8.45 -4.04
CA THR A 23 5.27 7.47 -5.04
C THR A 23 4.89 6.07 -4.56
N MET A 24 4.00 5.39 -5.28
CA MET A 24 3.56 4.03 -4.90
C MET A 24 4.46 2.96 -5.52
N ASP A 25 4.71 1.89 -4.76
CA ASP A 25 5.54 0.77 -5.19
C ASP A 25 4.91 -0.05 -6.32
N PHE A 26 3.59 -0.31 -6.23
CA PHE A 26 2.85 -1.00 -7.29
C PHE A 26 1.45 -0.42 -7.47
N ILE A 27 1.10 -0.18 -8.73
CA ILE A 27 -0.22 0.25 -9.15
C ILE A 27 -0.71 -0.72 -10.21
N ILE A 28 -1.77 -1.45 -9.89
CA ILE A 28 -2.24 -2.59 -10.68
C ILE A 28 -3.67 -2.32 -11.16
N PRO A 29 -3.96 -2.46 -12.46
CA PRO A 29 -3.04 -2.86 -13.52
C PRO A 29 -2.18 -1.70 -14.06
N ASN A 30 -2.57 -0.45 -13.83
CA ASN A 30 -1.90 0.77 -14.27
C ASN A 30 -2.47 2.00 -13.53
N LYS A 31 -1.84 3.16 -13.70
CA LYS A 31 -2.22 4.45 -13.08
C LYS A 31 -3.52 5.04 -13.57
N ARG A 32 -3.97 4.68 -14.77
CA ARG A 32 -5.20 5.24 -15.36
C ARG A 32 -6.46 4.68 -14.71
N ASN A 33 -6.45 3.39 -14.37
CA ASN A 33 -7.58 2.74 -13.71
C ASN A 33 -7.07 1.73 -12.68
N PRO A 34 -6.50 2.21 -11.55
CA PRO A 34 -5.97 1.33 -10.53
C PRO A 34 -7.11 0.55 -9.86
N LYS A 35 -6.92 -0.75 -9.69
CA LYS A 35 -7.76 -1.64 -8.88
C LYS A 35 -7.08 -2.06 -7.58
N ILE A 36 -5.75 -2.11 -7.59
CA ILE A 36 -4.95 -2.41 -6.40
C ILE A 36 -3.77 -1.45 -6.39
N ILE A 37 -3.53 -0.83 -5.25
CA ILE A 37 -2.38 0.04 -4.97
C ILE A 37 -1.65 -0.59 -3.78
N ILE A 38 -0.34 -0.77 -3.91
CA ILE A 38 0.48 -1.45 -2.90
C ILE A 38 1.64 -0.57 -2.50
N GLU A 39 1.86 -0.49 -1.20
CA GLU A 39 3.07 0.08 -0.62
C GLU A 39 3.80 -0.99 0.20
N CYS A 40 5.11 -1.09 -0.03
CA CYS A 40 5.96 -2.03 0.70
C CYS A 40 6.70 -1.31 1.84
N SER A 41 6.79 -2.00 2.97
CA SER A 41 7.57 -1.59 4.12
C SER A 41 8.47 -2.72 4.58
N TYR A 42 9.71 -2.66 4.12
CA TYR A 42 10.79 -3.58 4.49
C TYR A 42 12.04 -2.76 4.84
N LEU A 43 12.92 -3.31 5.70
CA LEU A 43 14.19 -2.73 6.22
C LEU A 43 14.08 -1.83 7.47
N VAL A 44 15.20 -1.73 8.18
CA VAL A 44 15.35 -0.94 9.42
C VAL A 44 15.44 0.55 9.06
N THR A 45 14.39 1.29 9.40
CA THR A 45 14.40 2.78 9.40
C THR A 45 14.62 3.29 10.82
N THR A 46 15.06 4.55 10.98
CA THR A 46 15.16 5.19 12.30
C THR A 46 13.78 5.27 12.98
N SER A 47 13.78 5.31 14.31
CA SER A 47 12.55 5.40 15.12
C SER A 47 11.63 6.58 14.75
N SER A 48 12.19 7.72 14.32
CA SER A 48 11.42 8.84 13.78
C SER A 48 10.83 8.51 12.41
N GLY A 49 11.64 7.97 11.50
CA GLY A 49 11.20 7.59 10.15
C GLY A 49 10.06 6.57 10.14
N GLN A 50 10.03 5.63 11.10
CA GLN A 50 8.93 4.67 11.24
C GLN A 50 7.62 5.34 11.70
N GLY A 51 7.72 6.31 12.63
CA GLY A 51 6.58 7.08 13.10
C GLY A 51 6.00 7.96 11.99
N ASP A 52 6.87 8.64 11.24
CA ASP A 52 6.46 9.49 10.12
C ASP A 52 5.83 8.66 9.00
N LYS A 53 6.44 7.52 8.64
CA LYS A 53 5.87 6.59 7.66
C LYS A 53 4.46 6.15 8.06
N SER A 54 4.24 5.77 9.32
CA SER A 54 2.90 5.35 9.78
C SER A 54 1.83 6.44 9.62
N LYS A 55 2.18 7.73 9.81
CA LYS A 55 1.26 8.85 9.61
C LYS A 55 1.00 9.09 8.13
N THR A 56 2.05 9.00 7.31
CA THR A 56 1.94 9.16 5.86
C THR A 56 0.98 8.13 5.27
N GLU A 57 1.07 6.85 5.64
CA GLU A 57 0.16 5.83 5.07
C GLU A 57 -1.31 6.11 5.44
N ILE A 58 -1.58 6.61 6.64
CA ILE A 58 -2.94 6.99 7.06
C ILE A 58 -3.47 8.13 6.19
N SER A 59 -2.65 9.16 5.91
CA SER A 59 -3.06 10.24 5.02
C SER A 59 -3.27 9.78 3.58
N ILE A 60 -2.44 8.84 3.11
CA ILE A 60 -2.56 8.27 1.77
C ILE A 60 -3.83 7.43 1.63
N ASP A 61 -4.19 6.64 2.63
CA ASP A 61 -5.44 5.87 2.64
C ASP A 61 -6.67 6.77 2.46
N ALA A 62 -6.72 7.89 3.17
CA ALA A 62 -7.80 8.86 3.03
C ALA A 62 -7.89 9.40 1.58
N LEU A 63 -6.76 9.76 0.99
CA LEU A 63 -6.70 10.25 -0.40
C LEU A 63 -7.09 9.16 -1.41
N ILE A 64 -6.65 7.92 -1.21
CA ILE A 64 -7.02 6.80 -2.10
C ILE A 64 -8.52 6.53 -2.02
N LYS A 65 -9.13 6.56 -0.82
CA LYS A 65 -10.57 6.39 -0.66
C LYS A 65 -11.38 7.50 -1.33
N GLU A 66 -10.86 8.73 -1.33
CA GLU A 66 -11.50 9.88 -1.96
C GLU A 66 -11.43 9.82 -3.49
N HIS A 67 -10.23 9.61 -4.05
CA HIS A 67 -9.98 9.72 -5.49
C HIS A 67 -10.11 8.39 -6.24
N TYR A 68 -9.90 7.26 -5.55
CA TYR A 68 -9.93 5.91 -6.11
C TYR A 68 -10.75 4.95 -5.22
N PRO A 69 -12.05 5.22 -4.96
CA PRO A 69 -12.86 4.47 -3.99
C PRO A 69 -13.08 2.99 -4.34
N LYS A 70 -12.71 2.56 -5.55
CA LYS A 70 -12.81 1.17 -6.01
C LYS A 70 -11.46 0.44 -5.99
N ALA A 71 -10.37 1.13 -5.66
CA ALA A 71 -9.05 0.54 -5.57
C ALA A 71 -8.80 0.03 -4.16
N HIS A 72 -8.24 -1.18 -4.05
CA HIS A 72 -7.76 -1.70 -2.78
C HIS A 72 -6.41 -1.08 -2.44
N PHE A 73 -6.25 -0.56 -1.22
CA PHE A 73 -4.97 -0.09 -0.72
C PHE A 73 -4.35 -1.12 0.23
N LEU A 74 -3.24 -1.73 -0.20
CA LEU A 74 -2.64 -2.89 0.45
C LEU A 74 -1.24 -2.59 0.98
N GLY A 75 -0.93 -3.09 2.16
CA GLY A 75 0.41 -3.00 2.75
C GLY A 75 1.18 -4.30 2.65
N PHE A 76 2.44 -4.26 2.21
CA PHE A 76 3.37 -5.39 2.38
C PHE A 76 4.39 -5.09 3.47
N VAL A 77 4.32 -5.79 4.59
CA VAL A 77 5.09 -5.45 5.79
C VAL A 77 5.95 -6.64 6.25
N ASP A 78 7.25 -6.41 6.45
CA ASP A 78 8.19 -7.45 6.92
C ASP A 78 8.02 -7.82 8.40
N GLY A 79 7.45 -6.93 9.20
CA GLY A 79 7.25 -7.06 10.64
C GLY A 79 8.53 -6.93 11.48
N ILE A 80 9.67 -7.44 11.01
CA ILE A 80 10.92 -7.48 11.79
C ILE A 80 11.44 -6.07 12.11
N GLY A 81 11.35 -5.12 11.16
CA GLY A 81 11.76 -3.74 11.39
C GLY A 81 10.95 -3.05 12.50
N TRP A 82 9.80 -3.61 12.85
CA TRP A 82 8.79 -3.01 13.71
C TRP A 82 8.67 -3.64 15.09
N TYR A 83 9.49 -4.67 15.38
CA TYR A 83 9.38 -5.49 16.59
C TYR A 83 9.38 -4.65 17.89
N VAL A 84 10.24 -3.63 17.96
CA VAL A 84 10.35 -2.71 19.11
C VAL A 84 9.41 -1.49 19.02
N ARG A 85 8.62 -1.37 17.94
CA ARG A 85 7.70 -0.25 17.63
C ARG A 85 6.28 -0.74 17.33
N LYS A 86 5.77 -1.63 18.17
CA LYS A 86 4.45 -2.28 18.02
C LYS A 86 3.29 -1.28 17.83
N ASN A 87 3.36 -0.11 18.46
CA ASN A 87 2.33 0.92 18.34
C ASN A 87 2.32 1.62 16.98
N ASP A 88 3.49 1.86 16.38
CA ASP A 88 3.57 2.43 15.02
C ASP A 88 3.22 1.36 13.99
N LEU A 89 3.60 0.10 14.23
CA LEU A 89 3.16 -1.03 13.40
C LEU A 89 1.63 -1.12 13.38
N LYS A 90 0.99 -1.04 14.56
CA LYS A 90 -0.47 -1.08 14.66
C LYS A 90 -1.13 0.06 13.88
N ARG A 91 -0.56 1.27 13.94
CA ARG A 91 -1.03 2.42 13.15
C ARG A 91 -0.85 2.21 11.65
N MET A 92 0.31 1.72 11.23
CA MET A 92 0.58 1.42 9.83
C MET A 92 -0.34 0.33 9.29
N VAL A 93 -0.53 -0.77 10.03
CA VAL A 93 -1.43 -1.87 9.64
C VAL A 93 -2.87 -1.37 9.52
N ALA A 94 -3.31 -0.47 10.40
CA ALA A 94 -4.65 0.11 10.36
C ALA A 94 -4.86 1.11 9.21
N ALA A 95 -3.80 1.56 8.53
CA ALA A 95 -3.91 2.44 7.37
C ALA A 95 -4.32 1.69 6.10
N TYR A 96 -3.98 0.40 6.00
CA TYR A 96 -4.29 -0.40 4.82
C TYR A 96 -5.65 -1.09 4.98
N GLU A 97 -6.27 -1.41 3.85
CA GLU A 97 -7.46 -2.26 3.83
C GLU A 97 -7.11 -3.70 4.23
N ASP A 98 -5.95 -4.18 3.78
CA ASP A 98 -5.39 -5.49 4.12
C ASP A 98 -3.86 -5.43 4.09
N VAL A 99 -3.22 -6.29 4.88
CA VAL A 99 -1.77 -6.35 5.03
C VAL A 99 -1.28 -7.75 4.79
N PHE A 100 -0.28 -7.85 3.92
CA PHE A 100 0.43 -9.08 3.60
C PHE A 100 1.84 -9.02 4.19
N THR A 101 2.39 -10.19 4.47
CA THR A 101 3.82 -10.34 4.74
C THR A 101 4.50 -11.02 3.56
N PHE A 102 5.83 -11.11 3.61
CA PHE A 102 6.61 -11.84 2.62
C PHE A 102 6.64 -13.36 2.88
N HIS A 103 5.87 -13.85 3.86
CA HIS A 103 5.71 -15.28 4.11
C HIS A 103 4.95 -15.95 2.94
N GLN A 104 5.34 -17.19 2.59
CA GLN A 104 4.79 -17.88 1.43
C GLN A 104 3.25 -17.97 1.46
N GLU A 105 2.66 -18.21 2.63
CA GLU A 105 1.21 -18.32 2.79
C GLU A 105 0.49 -17.00 2.46
N GLU A 106 1.07 -15.86 2.87
CA GLU A 106 0.53 -14.54 2.57
C GLU A 106 0.69 -14.20 1.08
N LEU A 107 1.77 -14.66 0.43
CA LEU A 107 1.94 -14.54 -1.01
C LEU A 107 0.90 -15.38 -1.78
N GLU A 108 0.57 -16.58 -1.30
CA GLU A 108 -0.53 -17.38 -1.88
C GLU A 108 -1.88 -16.71 -1.66
N ARG A 109 -2.12 -16.13 -0.47
CA ARG A 109 -3.33 -15.35 -0.16
C ARG A 109 -3.47 -14.15 -1.10
N PHE A 110 -2.38 -13.42 -1.35
CA PHE A 110 -2.36 -12.32 -2.30
C PHE A 110 -2.67 -12.76 -3.73
N LYS A 111 -2.17 -13.94 -4.16
CA LYS A 111 -2.54 -14.51 -5.46
C LYS A 111 -4.03 -14.83 -5.57
N GLN A 112 -4.70 -15.25 -4.49
CA GLN A 112 -6.15 -15.43 -4.51
C GLN A 112 -6.88 -14.09 -4.63
N LEU A 113 -6.47 -13.07 -3.89
CA LEU A 113 -7.00 -11.71 -4.03
C LEU A 113 -6.89 -11.20 -5.48
N LEU A 114 -5.75 -11.41 -6.14
CA LEU A 114 -5.59 -11.05 -7.56
C LEU A 114 -6.60 -11.76 -8.46
N LYS A 115 -6.93 -13.03 -8.21
CA LYS A 115 -7.95 -13.74 -8.98
C LYS A 115 -9.34 -13.17 -8.72
N GLU A 116 -9.67 -12.86 -7.48
CA GLU A 116 -10.96 -12.27 -7.12
C GLU A 116 -11.20 -10.90 -7.77
N VAL A 117 -10.16 -10.07 -7.86
CA VAL A 117 -10.25 -8.71 -8.41
C VAL A 117 -10.25 -8.69 -9.97
N PHE A 118 -9.57 -9.65 -10.61
CA PHE A 118 -9.34 -9.62 -12.06
C PHE A 118 -9.93 -10.78 -12.87
N VAL A 119 -10.29 -11.90 -12.25
CA VAL A 119 -10.79 -13.11 -12.93
C VAL A 119 -12.28 -13.35 -12.66
N LYS A 120 -12.92 -12.53 -11.81
CA LYS A 120 -14.39 -12.49 -11.71
C LYS A 120 -15.04 -12.25 -13.07
#